data_AF-A0A7W8L3H5-F1
#
_entry.id   AF-A0A7W8L3H5-F1
#
_cell.length_a   1.000
_cell.length_b   1.000
_cell.length_c   1.000
_cell.angle_alpha   90.00
_cell.angle_beta   90.00
_cell.angle_gamma   90.00
#
_symmetry.space_group_name_H-M   'P 1'
#
loop_
_entity.id
_entity.type
_entity.pdbx_description
1 polymer ?
#
loop_
_entity_poly.entity_id
_entity_poly.type
_entity_poly.pdbx_seq_one_letter_code
_entity_poly.pdbx_strand_id
1 'polypeptide(L)'
;MRPHTPKLAFVSKPASYVASSGKPIAADTLDINARIFSMGKLHHAMTGTGAVAIAVAGVIPGTVVHRLVPQSKASVRFGHPSGSLEVGAGAPRKDGAWTVTKAFVLVPSSATSR
;
A
#
# COMPACT_ATOMS: atom_id res chain seq x y z
N MET A 1 23.69 5.03 -13.51
CA MET A 1 22.40 5.26 -12.80
C MET A 1 21.89 3.91 -12.30
N ARG A 2 21.31 3.80 -11.09
CA ARG A 2 20.70 2.54 -10.57
C ARG A 2 19.17 2.64 -10.65
N PRO A 3 18.53 2.28 -11.77
CA PRO A 3 17.09 2.51 -11.99
C PRO A 3 16.20 1.54 -11.20
N HIS A 4 16.77 0.46 -10.65
CA HIS A 4 16.01 -0.57 -9.96
C HIS A 4 15.68 -0.19 -8.51
N THR A 5 16.60 0.43 -7.78
CA THR A 5 16.45 0.78 -6.35
C THR A 5 17.20 2.06 -5.99
N PRO A 6 16.67 2.89 -5.07
CA PRO A 6 15.38 2.75 -4.38
C PRO A 6 14.19 2.95 -5.33
N LYS A 7 13.00 2.46 -4.93
CA LYS A 7 11.75 2.79 -5.63
C LYS A 7 11.23 4.13 -5.13
N LEU A 8 10.56 4.87 -6.01
CA LEU A 8 9.85 6.11 -5.67
C LEU A 8 8.35 5.85 -5.73
N ALA A 9 7.62 6.25 -4.68
CA ALA A 9 6.16 6.19 -4.66
C ALA A 9 5.58 7.50 -4.13
N PHE A 10 4.44 7.89 -4.71
CA PHE A 10 3.59 8.97 -4.22
C PHE A 10 2.38 8.38 -3.49
N VAL A 11 1.98 9.04 -2.41
CA VAL A 11 0.80 8.67 -1.61
C VAL A 11 -0.05 9.90 -1.36
N SER A 12 -1.36 9.69 -1.23
CA SER A 12 -2.33 10.75 -0.92
C SER A 12 -3.43 10.23 -0.01
N LYS A 13 -4.21 11.17 0.55
CA LYS A 13 -5.55 10.87 1.07
C LYS A 13 -6.40 10.13 0.03
N PRO A 14 -7.39 9.34 0.45
CA PRO A 14 -8.21 8.57 -0.46
C PRO A 14 -9.04 9.50 -1.37
N ALA A 15 -9.03 9.19 -2.66
CA ALA A 15 -9.76 9.87 -3.70
C ALA A 15 -10.27 8.85 -4.72
N SER A 16 -11.48 9.09 -5.23
CA SER A 16 -12.11 8.23 -6.24
C SER A 16 -11.35 8.34 -7.56
N TYR A 17 -11.28 7.25 -8.31
CA TYR A 17 -10.68 7.22 -9.65
C TYR A 17 -11.25 6.08 -10.50
N VAL A 18 -10.99 6.13 -11.80
CA VAL A 18 -11.27 5.03 -12.72
C VAL A 18 -10.01 4.19 -12.86
N ALA A 19 -10.10 2.90 -12.53
CA ALA A 19 -8.99 1.97 -12.68
C ALA A 19 -8.67 1.73 -14.16
N SER A 20 -7.49 1.20 -14.46
CA SER A 20 -7.07 0.88 -15.83
C SER A 20 -8.00 -0.11 -16.56
N SER A 21 -8.85 -0.84 -15.82
CA SER A 21 -9.90 -1.72 -16.36
C SER A 21 -11.22 -1.00 -16.70
N GLY A 22 -11.33 0.30 -16.44
CA GLY A 22 -12.58 1.05 -16.51
C GLY A 22 -13.45 0.96 -15.24
N LYS A 23 -13.07 0.11 -14.27
CA LYS A 23 -13.83 -0.03 -13.01
C LYS A 23 -13.71 1.25 -12.17
N PRO A 24 -14.83 1.86 -11.71
CA PRO A 24 -14.78 2.95 -10.75
C PRO A 24 -14.33 2.42 -9.38
N ILE A 25 -13.42 3.15 -8.74
CA ILE A 25 -12.97 2.93 -7.37
C ILE A 25 -13.40 4.13 -6.54
N ALA A 26 -14.26 3.90 -5.55
CA ALA A 26 -14.77 4.95 -4.67
C ALA A 26 -13.80 5.22 -3.51
N ALA A 27 -13.63 6.50 -3.15
CA ALA A 27 -12.70 6.93 -2.10
C ALA A 27 -12.94 6.26 -0.74
N ASP A 28 -14.20 6.03 -0.37
CA ASP A 28 -14.62 5.38 0.87
C ASP A 28 -14.22 3.89 0.98
N THR A 29 -13.88 3.25 -0.15
CA THR A 29 -13.33 1.90 -0.20
C THR A 29 -11.83 1.83 0.06
N LEU A 30 -11.15 2.97 0.24
CA LEU A 30 -9.71 3.08 0.35
C LEU A 30 -9.30 3.78 1.64
N ASP A 31 -8.14 3.42 2.17
CA ASP A 31 -7.47 4.19 3.21
C ASP A 31 -6.58 5.28 2.60
N ILE A 32 -5.91 5.00 1.48
CA ILE A 32 -5.05 5.93 0.74
C ILE A 32 -5.03 5.61 -0.77
N ASN A 33 -4.54 6.53 -1.60
CA ASN A 33 -4.04 6.18 -2.94
C ASN A 33 -2.52 6.07 -2.91
N ALA A 34 -1.98 5.13 -3.69
CA ALA A 34 -0.54 4.96 -3.87
C ALA A 34 -0.18 4.74 -5.35
N ARG A 35 0.93 5.33 -5.79
CA ARG A 35 1.43 5.27 -7.17
C ARG A 35 2.94 5.09 -7.13
N ILE A 36 3.45 3.99 -7.70
CA ILE A 36 4.88 3.65 -7.66
C ILE A 36 5.52 3.71 -9.04
N PHE A 37 6.76 4.18 -9.10
CA PHE A 37 7.60 4.12 -10.29
C PHE A 37 8.51 2.89 -10.25
N SER A 38 8.66 2.24 -11.39
CA SER A 38 9.66 1.20 -11.61
C SER A 38 10.29 1.38 -12.99
N MET A 39 11.62 1.32 -13.06
CA MET A 39 12.35 1.48 -14.33
C MET A 39 11.97 2.77 -15.09
N GLY A 40 11.82 3.87 -14.36
CA GLY A 40 11.49 5.18 -14.91
C GLY A 40 10.04 5.37 -15.37
N LYS A 41 9.17 4.37 -15.22
CA LYS A 41 7.76 4.43 -15.62
C LYS A 41 6.84 4.26 -14.43
N LEU A 42 5.66 4.87 -14.50
CA LEU A 42 4.58 4.60 -13.56
C LEU A 42 4.16 3.12 -13.72
N HIS A 43 4.15 2.39 -12.62
CA HIS A 43 3.76 0.98 -12.63
C HIS A 43 2.24 0.87 -12.80
N HIS A 44 1.78 -0.06 -13.63
CA HIS A 44 0.35 -0.25 -13.94
C HIS A 44 -0.48 -0.65 -12.69
N ALA A 45 0.13 -1.38 -11.76
CA ALA A 45 -0.43 -1.72 -10.46
C ALA A 45 0.48 -1.25 -9.30
N MET A 46 0.93 -2.18 -8.46
CA MET A 46 1.94 -1.96 -7.42
C MET A 46 2.94 -3.12 -7.45
N THR A 47 4.23 -2.87 -7.19
CA THR A 47 5.19 -3.97 -7.05
C THR A 47 4.98 -4.66 -5.70
N GLY A 48 5.17 -5.98 -5.62
CA GLY A 48 5.01 -6.71 -4.35
C GLY A 48 5.88 -6.14 -3.21
N THR A 49 7.13 -5.81 -3.51
CA THR A 49 8.04 -5.15 -2.55
C THR A 49 7.61 -3.74 -2.16
N GLY A 50 7.00 -2.98 -3.07
CA GLY A 50 6.43 -1.67 -2.78
C GLY A 50 5.20 -1.76 -1.89
N ALA A 51 4.37 -2.79 -2.09
CA ALA A 51 3.22 -3.08 -1.25
C ALA A 51 3.66 -3.43 0.19
N VAL A 52 4.69 -4.26 0.36
CA VAL A 52 5.30 -4.55 1.67
C VAL A 52 5.88 -3.27 2.31
N ALA A 53 6.55 -2.42 1.55
CA ALA A 53 7.08 -1.16 2.05
C ALA A 53 5.96 -0.21 2.54
N ILE A 54 4.83 -0.13 1.82
CA ILE A 54 3.64 0.63 2.25
C ILE A 54 3.10 0.06 3.56
N ALA A 55 2.98 -1.27 3.68
CA ALA A 55 2.48 -1.92 4.88
C ALA A 55 3.33 -1.57 6.12
N VAL A 56 4.65 -1.71 5.99
CA VAL A 56 5.60 -1.39 7.07
C VAL A 56 5.59 0.09 7.40
N ALA A 57 5.59 0.96 6.39
CA ALA A 57 5.52 2.40 6.60
C ALA A 57 4.22 2.79 7.33
N GLY A 58 3.09 2.15 7.00
CA GLY A 58 1.80 2.41 7.63
C GLY A 58 1.77 2.16 9.14
N VAL A 59 2.58 1.22 9.64
CA VAL A 59 2.63 0.87 11.08
C VAL A 59 3.78 1.51 11.85
N ILE A 60 4.67 2.26 11.19
CA ILE A 60 5.77 2.98 11.85
C ILE A 60 5.37 4.46 12.05
N PRO A 61 5.22 4.93 13.29
CA PRO A 61 4.91 6.32 13.61
C PRO A 61 5.86 7.32 12.95
N GLY A 62 5.27 8.39 12.39
CA GLY A 62 5.99 9.51 11.80
C GLY A 62 6.31 9.36 10.31
N THR A 63 6.13 8.18 9.70
CA THR A 63 6.29 8.06 8.24
C THR A 63 5.18 8.81 7.49
N VAL A 64 5.42 9.13 6.22
CA VAL A 64 4.39 9.77 5.37
C VAL A 64 3.15 8.90 5.25
N VAL A 65 3.30 7.58 5.11
CA VAL A 65 2.17 6.64 4.99
C VAL A 65 1.38 6.58 6.29
N HIS A 66 2.06 6.43 7.44
CA HIS A 66 1.42 6.38 8.76
C HIS A 66 0.57 7.63 9.01
N ARG A 67 1.01 8.81 8.57
CA ARG A 67 0.24 10.06 8.73
C ARG A 67 -1.06 10.11 7.91
N LEU A 68 -1.23 9.24 6.92
CA LEU A 68 -2.38 9.23 6.01
C LEU A 68 -3.37 8.10 6.29
N VAL A 69 -2.94 7.03 6.98
CA VAL A 69 -3.75 5.82 7.18
C VAL A 69 -4.45 5.83 8.56
N PRO A 70 -5.61 5.15 8.69
CA PRO A 70 -6.27 4.96 9.97
C PRO A 70 -5.40 4.11 10.93
N GLN A 71 -5.31 4.55 12.19
CA GLN A 71 -4.50 3.88 13.23
C GLN A 71 -5.23 2.73 13.93
N SER A 72 -6.55 2.61 13.71
CA SER A 72 -7.38 1.56 14.29
C SER A 72 -7.33 0.24 13.53
N LYS A 73 -6.62 0.18 12.40
CA LYS A 73 -6.58 -0.99 11.51
C LYS A 73 -5.20 -1.64 11.51
N ALA A 74 -5.18 -2.98 11.47
CA ALA A 74 -3.95 -3.76 11.31
C ALA A 74 -3.47 -3.87 9.84
N SER A 75 -4.27 -3.36 8.90
CA SER A 75 -4.03 -3.37 7.47
C SER A 75 -4.39 -2.02 6.85
N VAL A 76 -3.80 -1.76 5.70
CA VAL A 76 -4.02 -0.58 4.86
C VAL A 76 -4.49 -1.05 3.50
N ARG A 77 -5.66 -0.57 3.08
CA ARG A 77 -6.19 -0.75 1.73
C ARG A 77 -5.82 0.46 0.89
N PHE A 78 -4.91 0.30 -0.06
CA PHE A 78 -4.51 1.38 -0.95
C PHE A 78 -5.01 1.17 -2.38
N GLY A 79 -5.41 2.26 -3.02
CA GLY A 79 -5.72 2.25 -4.45
C GLY A 79 -4.46 2.42 -5.30
N HIS A 80 -4.20 1.51 -6.24
CA HIS A 80 -3.19 1.58 -7.32
C HIS A 80 -3.89 1.74 -8.70
N PRO A 81 -3.18 1.98 -9.83
CA PRO A 81 -3.87 2.31 -11.08
C PRO A 81 -4.80 1.21 -11.60
N SER A 82 -4.46 -0.08 -11.42
CA SER A 82 -5.35 -1.18 -11.80
C SER A 82 -6.44 -1.58 -10.79
N GLY A 83 -6.55 -0.94 -9.62
CA GLY A 83 -7.52 -1.36 -8.59
C GLY A 83 -7.02 -1.08 -7.17
N SER A 84 -7.45 -1.87 -6.19
CA SER A 84 -7.01 -1.73 -4.80
C SER A 84 -6.32 -2.98 -4.29
N LEU A 85 -5.39 -2.82 -3.37
CA LEU A 85 -4.74 -3.92 -2.65
C LEU A 85 -4.77 -3.65 -1.16
N GLU A 86 -4.96 -4.69 -0.35
CA GLU A 86 -4.89 -4.60 1.11
C GLU A 86 -3.65 -5.30 1.62
N VAL A 87 -2.90 -4.62 2.49
CA VAL A 87 -1.63 -5.09 3.03
C VAL A 87 -1.52 -4.81 4.51
N GLY A 88 -0.78 -5.63 5.24
CA GLY A 88 -0.56 -5.43 6.67
C GLY A 88 0.86 -5.76 7.08
N ALA A 89 1.28 -5.20 8.21
CA ALA A 89 2.59 -5.47 8.79
C ALA A 89 2.52 -5.41 10.32
N GLY A 90 3.52 -6.00 10.97
CA GLY A 90 3.80 -5.82 12.39
C GLY A 90 5.24 -5.40 12.54
N ALA A 91 5.47 -4.25 13.16
CA ALA A 91 6.80 -3.72 13.40
C ALA A 91 6.86 -3.13 14.82
N PRO A 92 7.05 -3.94 15.88
CA PRO A 92 7.30 -3.40 17.21
C PRO A 92 8.64 -2.65 17.27
N ARG A 93 8.73 -1.67 18.17
CA ARG A 93 10.00 -1.03 18.52
C ARG A 93 10.68 -1.87 19.61
N LYS A 94 11.89 -2.36 19.34
CA LYS A 94 12.75 -3.13 20.25
C LYS A 94 14.12 -2.48 20.31
N ASP A 95 14.65 -2.26 21.51
CA ASP A 95 15.99 -1.71 21.73
C ASP A 95 16.28 -0.42 20.94
N GLY A 96 15.27 0.46 20.85
CA GLY A 96 15.38 1.73 20.13
C GLY A 96 15.21 1.64 18.61
N ALA A 97 15.09 0.44 18.02
CA ALA A 97 14.91 0.22 16.58
C ALA A 97 13.55 -0.42 16.25
N TRP A 98 13.05 -0.20 15.03
CA TRP A 98 11.86 -0.88 14.52
C TRP A 98 12.24 -2.24 13.94
N THR A 99 11.58 -3.32 14.35
CA THR A 99 11.82 -4.67 13.83
C THR A 99 10.56 -5.20 13.18
N VAL A 100 10.58 -5.42 11.86
CA VAL A 100 9.44 -6.02 11.14
C VAL A 100 9.36 -7.51 11.48
N THR A 101 8.28 -7.93 12.14
CA THR A 101 8.02 -9.34 12.51
C THR A 101 7.10 -10.05 11.53
N LYS A 102 6.27 -9.30 10.81
CA LYS A 102 5.39 -9.82 9.76
C LYS A 102 5.10 -8.75 8.72
N ALA A 103 4.93 -9.18 7.47
CA ALA A 103 4.33 -8.38 6.40
C ALA A 103 3.56 -9.32 5.48
N PHE A 104 2.38 -8.92 5.05
CA PHE A 104 1.49 -9.77 4.26
C PHE A 104 0.64 -8.94 3.30
N VAL A 105 0.26 -9.59 2.21
CA VAL A 105 -0.69 -9.09 1.23
C VAL A 105 -1.96 -9.90 1.39
N LEU A 106 -3.10 -9.25 1.65
CA LEU A 106 -4.38 -9.95 1.68
C LEU A 106 -4.85 -10.18 0.25
N VAL A 107 -5.01 -11.45 -0.10
CA VAL A 107 -5.73 -11.84 -1.31
C VAL A 107 -7.21 -11.87 -0.93
N PRO A 108 -8.11 -11.28 -1.74
CA PRO A 108 -9.55 -11.44 -1.51
C PRO A 108 -9.85 -12.93 -1.43
N SER A 109 -10.49 -13.39 -0.35
CA SER A 109 -11.09 -14.72 -0.35
C SER A 109 -11.98 -14.78 -1.57
N SER A 110 -11.76 -15.75 -2.46
CA SER A 110 -12.81 -16.11 -3.40
C SER A 110 -14.04 -16.35 -2.52
N ALA A 111 -15.13 -15.64 -2.80
CA ALA A 111 -16.41 -16.05 -2.26
C ALA A 111 -16.58 -17.49 -2.76
N THR A 112 -16.50 -18.46 -1.86
CA THR A 112 -16.91 -19.82 -2.15
C THR A 112 -18.32 -19.69 -2.69
N SER A 113 -18.49 -19.98 -3.98
CA SER A 113 -19.79 -20.15 -4.62
C SER A 113 -20.62 -21.00 -3.68
N ARG A 114 -21.75 -20.46 -3.22
CA ARG A 114 -22.90 -21.31 -2.93
C ARG A 114 -23.44 -21.86 -4.24
#